data_AF-A0A6A4HWS7-F1
#
_entry.id   AF-A0A6A4HWS7-F1
#
_cell.length_a   1.000
_cell.length_b   1.000
_cell.length_c   1.000
_cell.angle_alpha   90.00
_cell.angle_beta   90.00
_cell.angle_gamma   90.00
#
_symmetry.space_group_name_H-M   'P 1'
#
loop_
_entity.id
_entity.type
_entity.pdbx_description
1 polymer ?
#
loop_
_entity_poly.entity_id
_entity_poly.type
_entity_poly.pdbx_seq_one_letter_code
_entity_poly.pdbx_strand_id
1 'polypeptide(L)'
;MPINSAIPMTTDSVLSISMIIVALFTHHKAVTPPNPPPEHAVVRPYIGWLDKMLSRSMLPWLAKTVIWIFGITEVAGILSRLDVAQSSWMYSNSQQARVPRHMNANAWLLTGTTLIISGGVLRWSCFRALGKLFTFEVSVQKDHKLITRGAYGVVRHPSYSGILMMYAGIFIWQSGSPYSCTRQVFLGDTFVLGVRGKVLLAGLAMGCAAVGARIRTEDTILLNEFGDQWRRWAERVPYALVPYVF
;
A
#
# COMPACT_ATOMS: atom_id res chain seq x y z
N MET A 1 30.14 12.86 -37.73
CA MET A 1 28.91 12.55 -36.99
C MET A 1 29.19 11.36 -36.09
N PRO A 2 29.23 11.49 -34.75
CA PRO A 2 29.28 10.30 -33.92
C PRO A 2 27.88 9.68 -33.92
N ILE A 3 27.83 8.39 -34.21
CA ILE A 3 26.63 7.57 -34.16
C ILE A 3 26.14 7.58 -32.71
N ASN A 4 24.93 8.11 -32.48
CA ASN A 4 24.20 8.00 -31.21
C ASN A 4 23.93 6.51 -30.93
N SER A 5 24.91 5.80 -30.39
CA SER A 5 24.64 4.51 -29.76
C SER A 5 23.80 4.80 -28.52
N ALA A 6 22.50 4.49 -28.58
CA ALA A 6 21.61 4.57 -27.44
C ALA A 6 22.26 3.82 -26.27
N ILE A 7 22.64 4.55 -25.21
CA ILE A 7 23.26 3.93 -24.04
C ILE A 7 22.19 3.03 -23.41
N PRO A 8 22.45 1.71 -23.27
CA PRO A 8 21.44 0.77 -22.81
C PRO A 8 21.00 1.10 -21.38
N MET A 9 19.73 0.81 -21.08
CA MET A 9 19.18 0.91 -19.72
C MET A 9 20.06 0.14 -18.74
N THR A 10 20.47 0.80 -17.66
CA THR A 10 21.20 0.13 -16.58
C THR A 10 20.29 -0.88 -15.87
N THR A 11 20.85 -2.00 -15.43
CA THR A 11 20.12 -3.07 -14.72
C THR A 11 19.32 -2.52 -13.53
N ASP A 12 19.89 -1.54 -12.82
CA ASP A 12 19.25 -0.88 -11.67
C ASP A 12 17.98 -0.09 -12.07
N SER A 13 17.98 0.53 -13.24
CA SER A 13 16.83 1.30 -13.73
C SER A 13 15.70 0.39 -14.15
N VAL A 14 16.03 -0.73 -14.82
CA VAL A 14 15.05 -1.78 -15.17
C VAL A 14 14.40 -2.31 -13.91
N LEU A 15 15.21 -2.70 -12.91
CA LEU A 15 14.73 -3.24 -11.64
C LEU A 15 13.79 -2.26 -10.92
N SER A 16 14.19 -0.99 -10.78
CA SER A 16 13.35 0.02 -10.11
C SER A 16 12.03 0.24 -10.83
N ILE A 17 12.04 0.35 -12.16
CA ILE A 17 10.82 0.54 -12.96
C ILE A 17 9.91 -0.68 -12.81
N SER A 18 10.45 -1.90 -12.92
CA SER A 18 9.69 -3.14 -12.72
C SER A 18 9.07 -3.21 -11.32
N MET A 19 9.83 -2.90 -10.27
CA MET A 19 9.34 -2.90 -8.89
C MET A 19 8.24 -1.85 -8.67
N ILE A 20 8.38 -0.65 -9.22
CA ILE A 20 7.33 0.39 -9.16
C ILE A 20 6.06 -0.11 -9.85
N ILE A 21 6.16 -0.62 -11.08
CA ILE A 21 4.99 -1.11 -11.84
C ILE A 21 4.28 -2.22 -11.08
N VAL A 22 5.01 -3.21 -10.57
CA VAL A 22 4.42 -4.32 -9.81
C VAL A 22 3.77 -3.80 -8.53
N ALA A 23 4.39 -2.85 -7.82
CA ALA A 23 3.81 -2.23 -6.64
C ALA A 23 2.53 -1.45 -6.95
N LEU A 24 2.47 -0.70 -8.06
CA LEU A 24 1.28 0.04 -8.50
C LEU A 24 0.11 -0.90 -8.78
N PHE A 25 0.34 -1.97 -9.56
CA PHE A 25 -0.70 -2.95 -9.89
C PHE A 25 -1.17 -3.70 -8.65
N THR A 26 -0.24 -4.12 -7.80
CA THR A 26 -0.52 -4.84 -6.56
C THR A 26 -1.35 -3.97 -5.61
N HIS A 27 -0.97 -2.70 -5.44
CA HIS A 27 -1.72 -1.74 -4.65
C HIS A 27 -3.11 -1.50 -5.23
N HIS A 28 -3.22 -1.28 -6.55
CA HIS A 28 -4.50 -1.06 -7.22
C HIS A 28 -5.45 -2.23 -6.97
N LYS A 29 -4.98 -3.47 -7.16
CA LYS A 29 -5.78 -4.68 -6.91
C LYS A 29 -6.17 -4.80 -5.43
N ALA A 30 -5.24 -4.56 -4.51
CA ALA A 30 -5.47 -4.64 -3.07
C ALA A 30 -6.49 -3.61 -2.55
N VAL A 31 -6.59 -2.43 -3.16
CA VAL A 31 -7.55 -1.37 -2.79
C VAL A 31 -8.84 -1.44 -3.64
N THR A 32 -8.96 -2.43 -4.53
CA THR A 32 -10.19 -2.68 -5.29
C THR A 32 -10.99 -3.79 -4.62
N PRO A 33 -12.27 -3.55 -4.27
CA PRO A 33 -13.10 -4.60 -3.69
C PRO A 33 -13.29 -5.74 -4.70
N PRO A 34 -13.03 -7.00 -4.32
CA PRO A 34 -13.19 -8.14 -5.22
C PRO A 34 -14.66 -8.48 -5.49
N ASN A 35 -15.56 -8.11 -4.57
CA ASN A 35 -17.00 -8.33 -4.68
C ASN A 35 -17.74 -7.00 -4.52
N PRO A 36 -18.88 -6.81 -5.21
CA PRO A 36 -19.74 -5.65 -4.98
C PRO A 36 -20.26 -5.63 -3.52
N PRO A 37 -20.69 -4.45 -3.02
CA PRO A 37 -21.30 -4.36 -1.70
C PRO A 37 -22.50 -5.31 -1.58
N PRO A 38 -22.68 -6.01 -0.45
CA PRO A 38 -23.77 -6.95 -0.29
C PRO A 38 -25.12 -6.21 -0.27
N GLU A 39 -26.01 -6.62 -1.18
CA GLU A 39 -27.36 -6.06 -1.33
C GLU A 39 -28.25 -6.42 -0.12
N HIS A 40 -28.10 -7.64 0.40
CA HIS A 40 -28.87 -8.18 1.54
C HIS A 40 -27.98 -8.52 2.75
N ALA A 41 -27.23 -7.53 3.26
CA ALA A 41 -26.54 -7.68 4.54
C ALA A 41 -27.54 -7.76 5.70
N VAL A 42 -27.45 -8.81 6.54
CA VAL A 42 -28.38 -9.07 7.66
C VAL A 42 -28.12 -8.13 8.83
N VAL A 43 -26.85 -7.77 9.05
CA VAL A 43 -26.43 -6.77 10.03
C VAL A 43 -25.53 -5.75 9.34
N ARG A 44 -26.00 -4.50 9.25
CA ARG A 44 -25.15 -3.33 9.01
C ARG A 44 -24.94 -2.67 10.37
N PRO A 45 -23.82 -2.89 11.06
CA PRO A 45 -23.56 -2.18 12.29
C PRO A 45 -23.57 -0.68 11.99
N TYR A 46 -24.06 0.14 12.93
CA TYR A 46 -23.92 1.59 12.78
C TYR A 46 -22.44 1.94 12.89
N ILE A 47 -21.81 2.22 11.76
CA ILE A 47 -20.40 2.58 11.72
C ILE A 47 -20.30 4.06 11.39
N GLY A 48 -19.54 4.78 12.22
CA GLY A 48 -19.40 6.23 12.19
C GLY A 48 -18.85 6.77 10.87
N TRP A 49 -18.67 8.09 10.79
CA TRP A 49 -18.19 8.78 9.59
C TRP A 49 -16.93 8.16 8.95
N LEU A 50 -15.99 7.67 9.76
CA LEU A 50 -14.75 7.03 9.30
C LEU A 50 -15.00 5.83 8.36
N ASP A 51 -16.02 5.04 8.64
CA ASP A 51 -16.30 3.83 7.86
C ASP A 51 -16.97 4.13 6.54
N LYS A 52 -17.92 5.07 6.53
CA LYS A 52 -18.47 5.62 5.29
C LYS A 52 -17.36 6.24 4.44
N MET A 53 -16.39 6.90 5.07
CA MET A 53 -15.23 7.46 4.38
C MET A 53 -14.32 6.36 3.80
N LEU A 54 -14.07 5.29 4.55
CA LEU A 54 -13.18 4.19 4.14
C LEU A 54 -13.79 3.25 3.08
N SER A 55 -15.11 2.99 3.10
CA SER A 55 -15.74 1.98 2.22
C SER A 55 -16.64 2.55 1.12
N ARG A 56 -17.28 3.71 1.33
CA ARG A 56 -18.29 4.28 0.42
C ARG A 56 -17.96 5.67 -0.14
N SER A 57 -16.81 6.25 0.20
CA SER A 57 -16.42 7.57 -0.29
C SER A 57 -15.42 7.51 -1.44
N MET A 58 -15.03 8.69 -1.95
CA MET A 58 -13.96 8.87 -2.93
C MET A 58 -12.57 8.41 -2.43
N LEU A 59 -12.40 8.08 -1.15
CA LEU A 59 -11.09 7.83 -0.55
C LEU A 59 -10.29 6.67 -1.19
N PRO A 60 -10.86 5.47 -1.46
CA PRO A 60 -10.11 4.41 -2.16
C PRO A 60 -9.75 4.78 -3.60
N TRP A 61 -10.58 5.61 -4.25
CA TRP A 61 -10.28 6.13 -5.58
C TRP A 61 -9.15 7.17 -5.54
N LEU A 62 -9.22 8.13 -4.62
CA LEU A 62 -8.16 9.11 -4.37
C LEU A 62 -6.84 8.43 -4.02
N ALA A 63 -6.85 7.42 -3.15
CA ALA A 63 -5.67 6.65 -2.79
C ALA A 63 -5.03 5.97 -4.01
N LYS A 64 -5.85 5.41 -4.92
CA LYS A 64 -5.35 4.87 -6.20
C LYS A 64 -4.75 5.99 -7.05
N THR A 65 -5.49 7.08 -7.27
CA THR A 65 -5.05 8.20 -8.10
C THR A 65 -3.72 8.78 -7.63
N VAL A 66 -3.56 9.03 -6.32
CA VAL A 66 -2.33 9.54 -5.73
C VAL A 66 -1.16 8.58 -5.96
N ILE A 67 -1.35 7.28 -5.70
CA ILE A 67 -0.29 6.28 -5.88
C ILE A 67 0.12 6.13 -7.35
N TRP A 68 -0.84 6.17 -8.27
CA TRP A 68 -0.55 6.18 -9.71
C TRP A 68 0.23 7.42 -10.14
N ILE A 69 -0.15 8.62 -9.67
CA ILE A 69 0.60 9.86 -9.93
C ILE A 69 2.03 9.72 -9.41
N PHE A 70 2.22 9.21 -8.20
CA PHE A 70 3.55 9.01 -7.59
C PHE A 70 4.41 8.03 -8.39
N GLY A 71 3.84 6.90 -8.82
CA GLY A 71 4.59 5.93 -9.62
C GLY A 71 4.92 6.42 -11.03
N ILE A 72 3.98 7.09 -11.70
CA ILE A 72 4.22 7.68 -13.03
C ILE A 72 5.32 8.75 -12.95
N THR A 73 5.25 9.63 -11.94
CA THR A 73 6.26 10.67 -11.75
C THR A 73 7.63 10.07 -11.48
N GLU A 74 7.72 9.03 -10.67
CA GLU A 74 8.99 8.37 -10.37
C GLU A 74 9.57 7.67 -11.61
N VAL A 75 8.74 6.96 -12.38
CA VAL A 75 9.17 6.34 -13.65
C VAL A 75 9.60 7.39 -14.67
N ALA A 76 8.84 8.46 -14.84
CA ALA A 76 9.19 9.57 -15.73
C ALA A 76 10.51 10.22 -15.31
N GLY A 77 10.74 10.38 -14.00
CA GLY A 77 12.00 10.89 -13.45
C GLY A 77 13.18 9.94 -13.66
N ILE A 78 12.97 8.62 -13.67
CA ILE A 78 14.02 7.64 -14.03
C ILE A 78 14.32 7.72 -15.53
N LEU A 79 13.28 7.77 -16.38
CA LEU A 79 13.44 7.85 -17.84
C LEU A 79 14.12 9.14 -18.28
N SER A 80 13.75 10.29 -17.70
CA SER A 80 14.39 11.57 -18.04
C SER A 80 15.87 11.61 -17.69
N ARG A 81 16.29 10.93 -16.60
CA ARG A 81 17.70 10.76 -16.26
C ARG A 81 18.46 9.90 -17.26
N LEU A 82 17.80 8.93 -17.90
CA LEU A 82 18.41 8.13 -18.97
C LEU A 82 18.58 8.94 -20.26
N ASP A 83 17.61 9.79 -20.60
CA ASP A 83 17.66 10.65 -21.78
C ASP A 83 18.71 11.79 -21.63
N VAL A 84 18.74 12.45 -20.47
CA VAL A 84 19.78 13.42 -20.12
C VAL A 84 21.16 12.76 -20.07
N ALA A 85 21.26 11.49 -19.66
CA ALA A 85 22.53 10.75 -19.69
C ALA A 85 23.03 10.49 -21.12
N GLN A 86 22.14 10.45 -22.12
CA GLN A 86 22.47 10.22 -23.54
C GLN A 86 22.82 11.52 -24.29
N SER A 87 22.36 12.68 -23.82
CA SER A 87 22.62 13.98 -24.46
C SER A 87 23.91 14.65 -23.94
N SER A 88 24.99 14.52 -24.71
CA SER A 88 26.33 15.02 -24.37
C SER A 88 26.46 16.55 -24.19
N TRP A 89 25.56 17.34 -24.75
CA TRP A 89 25.59 18.81 -24.67
C TRP A 89 24.83 19.40 -23.46
N MET A 90 23.97 18.63 -22.79
CA MET A 90 23.26 19.05 -21.55
C MET A 90 24.05 18.77 -20.26
N TYR A 91 25.18 18.07 -20.37
CA TYR A 91 26.04 17.71 -19.24
C TYR A 91 26.80 18.89 -18.64
N SER A 92 27.07 19.95 -19.42
CA SER A 92 27.88 21.09 -18.96
C SER A 92 27.10 22.08 -18.10
N ASN A 93 25.76 22.14 -18.20
CA ASN A 93 24.96 23.23 -17.63
C ASN A 93 23.88 22.80 -16.63
N SER A 94 23.65 21.51 -16.38
CA SER A 94 22.57 21.08 -15.49
C SER A 94 23.07 20.62 -14.12
N GLN A 95 22.51 21.20 -13.05
CA GLN A 95 22.61 20.68 -11.66
C GLN A 95 22.23 19.19 -11.57
N GLN A 96 21.43 18.70 -12.53
CA GLN A 96 20.98 17.33 -12.73
C GLN A 96 22.12 16.33 -13.07
N ALA A 97 23.25 16.81 -13.61
CA ALA A 97 24.43 15.99 -13.90
C ALA A 97 25.17 15.48 -12.65
N ARG A 98 24.82 15.95 -11.44
CA ARG A 98 25.44 15.55 -10.17
C ARG A 98 24.81 14.31 -9.51
N VAL A 99 23.71 13.77 -10.06
CA VAL A 99 23.06 12.56 -9.51
C VAL A 99 23.72 11.30 -10.08
N PRO A 100 24.35 10.43 -9.26
CA PRO A 100 25.03 9.24 -9.77
C PRO A 100 24.08 8.28 -10.49
N ARG A 101 24.47 7.83 -11.69
CA ARG A 101 23.70 6.94 -12.60
C ARG A 101 23.30 5.59 -12.00
N HIS A 102 23.91 5.20 -10.87
CA HIS A 102 23.77 3.89 -10.21
C HIS A 102 22.84 3.92 -8.98
N MET A 103 22.11 5.03 -8.75
CA MET A 103 21.30 5.21 -7.53
C MET A 103 19.78 5.13 -7.76
N ASN A 104 19.35 4.66 -8.93
CA ASN A 104 17.92 4.46 -9.21
C ASN A 104 17.33 3.33 -8.36
N ALA A 105 18.08 2.26 -8.10
CA ALA A 105 17.73 1.19 -7.18
C ALA A 105 18.22 1.50 -5.77
N ASN A 106 17.67 2.55 -5.16
CA ASN A 106 17.99 2.89 -3.78
C ASN A 106 17.25 1.95 -2.80
N ALA A 107 17.88 1.68 -1.65
CA ALA A 107 17.36 0.78 -0.64
C ALA A 107 15.94 1.15 -0.18
N TRP A 108 15.61 2.45 -0.18
CA TRP A 108 14.30 2.96 0.23
C TRP A 108 13.18 2.61 -0.75
N LEU A 109 13.43 2.76 -2.06
CA LEU A 109 12.51 2.37 -3.12
C LEU A 109 12.30 0.86 -3.10
N LEU A 110 13.39 0.09 -3.03
CA LEU A 110 13.31 -1.37 -3.01
C LEU A 110 12.57 -1.88 -1.76
N THR A 111 12.90 -1.35 -0.58
CA THR A 111 12.23 -1.72 0.67
C THR A 111 10.75 -1.32 0.66
N GLY A 112 10.45 -0.09 0.24
CA GLY A 112 9.08 0.42 0.19
C GLY A 112 8.20 -0.33 -0.81
N THR A 113 8.68 -0.56 -2.03
CA THR A 113 7.97 -1.35 -3.05
C THR A 113 7.81 -2.80 -2.63
N THR A 114 8.82 -3.43 -2.03
CA THR A 114 8.73 -4.79 -1.49
C THR A 114 7.66 -4.91 -0.41
N LEU A 115 7.57 -3.94 0.49
CA LEU A 115 6.52 -3.91 1.53
C LEU A 115 5.12 -3.74 0.91
N ILE A 116 4.97 -2.87 -0.10
CA ILE A 116 3.70 -2.71 -0.82
C ILE A 116 3.28 -4.01 -1.49
N ILE A 117 4.22 -4.67 -2.19
CA ILE A 117 3.97 -5.92 -2.90
C ILE A 117 3.59 -7.02 -1.90
N SER A 118 4.37 -7.17 -0.83
CA SER A 118 4.14 -8.20 0.20
C SER A 118 2.79 -8.00 0.90
N GLY A 119 2.47 -6.75 1.29
CA GLY A 119 1.19 -6.42 1.91
C GLY A 119 -0.01 -6.64 0.98
N GLY A 120 0.14 -6.31 -0.30
CA GLY A 120 -0.92 -6.55 -1.30
C GLY A 120 -1.09 -8.03 -1.65
N VAL A 121 -0.01 -8.82 -1.70
CA VAL A 121 -0.09 -10.28 -1.87
C VAL A 121 -0.76 -10.94 -0.67
N LEU A 122 -0.42 -10.52 0.56
CA LEU A 122 -1.10 -10.97 1.78
C LEU A 122 -2.60 -10.67 1.71
N ARG A 123 -2.97 -9.45 1.32
CA ARG A 123 -4.36 -9.04 1.17
C ARG A 123 -5.08 -9.82 0.06
N TRP A 124 -4.41 -10.10 -1.05
CA TRP A 124 -4.94 -10.94 -2.12
C TRP A 124 -5.17 -12.39 -1.67
N SER A 125 -4.26 -12.94 -0.85
CA SER A 125 -4.46 -14.27 -0.24
C SER A 125 -5.70 -14.28 0.67
N CYS A 126 -5.99 -13.19 1.38
CA CYS A 126 -7.20 -13.04 2.18
C CYS A 126 -8.46 -12.98 1.30
N PHE A 127 -8.41 -12.26 0.18
CA PHE A 127 -9.52 -12.22 -0.78
C PHE A 127 -9.82 -13.61 -1.33
N ARG A 128 -8.79 -14.41 -1.64
CA ARG A 128 -8.95 -15.79 -2.11
C ARG A 128 -9.47 -16.72 -1.02
N ALA A 129 -9.05 -16.53 0.23
CA ALA A 129 -9.49 -17.34 1.36
C ALA A 129 -10.97 -17.10 1.74
N LEU A 130 -11.43 -15.84 1.72
CA LEU A 130 -12.81 -15.49 2.03
C LEU A 130 -13.75 -15.59 0.81
N GLY A 131 -13.22 -15.46 -0.41
CA GLY A 131 -14.00 -15.54 -1.64
C GLY A 131 -15.16 -14.55 -1.64
N LYS A 132 -16.40 -15.05 -1.79
CA LYS A 132 -17.64 -14.25 -1.80
C LYS A 132 -17.93 -13.56 -0.45
N LEU A 133 -17.37 -14.06 0.66
CA LEU A 133 -17.55 -13.48 1.99
C LEU A 133 -16.71 -12.21 2.20
N PHE A 134 -15.73 -11.94 1.33
CA PHE A 134 -14.90 -10.75 1.46
C PHE A 134 -15.61 -9.49 0.96
N THR A 135 -15.89 -8.56 1.86
CA THR A 135 -16.45 -7.24 1.55
C THR A 135 -15.66 -6.15 2.25
N PHE A 136 -15.50 -4.97 1.62
CA PHE A 136 -14.85 -3.81 2.26
C PHE A 136 -15.74 -3.18 3.36
N GLU A 137 -17.04 -3.48 3.32
CA GLU A 137 -18.01 -3.20 4.38
C GLU A 137 -17.94 -4.31 5.42
N VAL A 138 -17.83 -3.94 6.70
CA VAL A 138 -18.00 -4.88 7.81
C VAL A 138 -19.46 -5.28 7.84
N SER A 139 -19.76 -6.44 7.26
CA SER A 139 -21.13 -6.92 7.12
C SER A 139 -21.16 -8.43 7.22
N VAL A 140 -22.18 -8.94 7.90
CA VAL A 140 -22.44 -10.36 8.03
C VAL A 140 -23.39 -10.73 6.90
N GLN A 141 -22.92 -11.56 5.98
CA GLN A 141 -23.72 -12.07 4.87
C GLN A 141 -24.58 -13.26 5.32
N LYS A 142 -25.67 -13.54 4.60
CA LYS A 142 -26.39 -14.81 4.78
C LYS A 142 -25.41 -15.98 4.54
N ASP A 143 -25.42 -16.98 5.41
CA ASP A 143 -24.48 -18.12 5.43
C ASP A 143 -22.99 -17.77 5.65
N HIS A 144 -22.69 -16.66 6.35
CA HIS A 144 -21.31 -16.33 6.70
C HIS A 144 -20.68 -17.46 7.53
N LYS A 145 -19.55 -18.00 7.06
CA LYS A 145 -18.79 -19.03 7.77
C LYS A 145 -17.49 -18.43 8.29
N LEU A 146 -17.14 -18.74 9.53
CA LEU A 146 -15.86 -18.33 10.10
C LEU A 146 -14.72 -19.06 9.38
N ILE A 147 -13.92 -18.31 8.61
CA ILE A 147 -12.75 -18.83 7.91
C ILE A 147 -11.52 -18.74 8.82
N THR A 148 -10.91 -19.88 9.12
CA THR A 148 -9.78 -20.00 10.06
C THR A 148 -8.52 -20.57 9.41
N ARG A 149 -8.52 -20.72 8.08
CA ARG A 149 -7.45 -21.36 7.31
C ARG A 149 -6.53 -20.31 6.67
N GLY A 150 -5.29 -20.70 6.36
CA GLY A 150 -4.31 -19.81 5.74
C GLY A 150 -3.85 -18.70 6.69
N ALA A 151 -3.81 -17.46 6.22
CA ALA A 151 -3.38 -16.31 7.02
C ALA A 151 -4.25 -16.09 8.29
N TYR A 152 -5.54 -16.48 8.24
CA TYR A 152 -6.48 -16.44 9.37
C TYR A 152 -6.18 -17.48 10.47
N GLY A 153 -5.25 -18.41 10.23
CA GLY A 153 -4.74 -19.33 11.25
C GLY A 153 -3.57 -18.75 12.05
N VAL A 154 -2.99 -17.63 11.61
CA VAL A 154 -1.80 -17.02 12.24
C VAL A 154 -2.18 -15.75 12.99
N VAL A 155 -3.01 -14.90 12.38
CA VAL A 155 -3.53 -13.67 12.98
C VAL A 155 -5.02 -13.56 12.67
N ARG A 156 -5.79 -12.87 13.52
CA ARG A 156 -7.23 -12.72 13.35
C ARG A 156 -7.58 -11.83 12.15
N HIS A 157 -6.77 -10.82 11.88
CA HIS A 157 -7.03 -9.81 10.85
C HIS A 157 -5.90 -9.61 9.83
N PRO A 158 -5.53 -10.65 9.07
CA PRO A 158 -4.37 -10.61 8.16
C PRO A 158 -4.52 -9.58 7.03
N SER A 159 -5.76 -9.28 6.60
CA SER A 159 -6.04 -8.28 5.57
C SER A 159 -5.72 -6.84 6.03
N TYR A 160 -5.89 -6.55 7.33
CA TYR A 160 -5.48 -5.27 7.91
C TYR A 160 -3.97 -5.21 8.13
N SER A 161 -3.31 -6.32 8.47
CA SER A 161 -1.84 -6.38 8.47
C SER A 161 -1.28 -6.03 7.08
N GLY A 162 -1.89 -6.57 6.03
CA GLY A 162 -1.54 -6.26 4.64
C GLY A 162 -1.70 -4.77 4.29
N ILE A 163 -2.79 -4.11 4.71
CA ILE A 163 -2.98 -2.68 4.41
C ILE A 163 -2.01 -1.79 5.18
N LEU A 164 -1.68 -2.14 6.44
CA LEU A 164 -0.69 -1.42 7.23
C LEU A 164 0.72 -1.56 6.64
N MET A 165 1.08 -2.75 6.19
CA MET A 165 2.35 -2.99 5.47
C MET A 165 2.44 -2.15 4.20
N MET A 166 1.35 -2.05 3.42
CA MET A 166 1.31 -1.21 2.24
C MET A 166 1.50 0.27 2.57
N TYR A 167 0.83 0.78 3.61
CA TYR A 167 0.98 2.18 4.04
C TYR A 167 2.40 2.48 4.54
N ALA A 168 3.00 1.57 5.31
CA ALA A 168 4.40 1.68 5.72
C ALA A 168 5.34 1.68 4.50
N GLY A 169 5.10 0.80 3.53
CA GLY A 169 5.88 0.73 2.29
C GLY A 169 5.79 2.01 1.45
N ILE A 170 4.60 2.61 1.34
CA ILE A 170 4.42 3.92 0.68
C ILE A 170 5.21 4.99 1.42
N PHE A 171 5.11 5.04 2.75
CA PHE A 171 5.86 6.02 3.54
C PHE A 171 7.38 5.86 3.37
N ILE A 172 7.90 4.64 3.42
CA ILE A 172 9.33 4.34 3.24
C ILE A 172 9.81 4.72 1.83
N TRP A 173 9.03 4.38 0.80
CA TRP A 173 9.35 4.73 -0.59
C TRP A 173 9.43 6.26 -0.77
N GLN A 174 8.48 7.01 -0.19
CA GLN A 174 8.42 8.46 -0.33
C GLN A 174 9.39 9.21 0.61
N SER A 175 9.71 8.65 1.77
CA SER A 175 10.54 9.31 2.78
C SER A 175 12.04 9.16 2.56
N GLY A 176 12.44 8.02 2.01
CA GLY A 176 13.82 7.59 2.12
C GLY A 176 14.74 8.06 1.01
N SER A 177 14.26 8.19 -0.24
CA SER A 177 15.15 8.53 -1.36
C SER A 177 15.34 10.05 -1.49
N PRO A 178 16.57 10.58 -1.36
CA PRO A 178 16.89 11.97 -1.72
C PRO A 178 16.70 12.24 -3.22
N TYR A 179 16.68 11.18 -4.02
CA TYR A 179 16.64 11.21 -5.49
C TYR A 179 15.27 10.83 -6.06
N SER A 180 14.25 10.70 -5.22
CA SER A 180 12.88 10.47 -5.69
C SER A 180 12.38 11.73 -6.39
N CYS A 181 11.95 11.57 -7.64
CA CYS A 181 11.36 12.67 -8.41
C CYS A 181 10.03 13.09 -7.78
N THR A 182 9.26 12.13 -7.30
CA THR A 182 8.02 12.40 -6.57
C THR A 182 8.27 13.24 -5.32
N ARG A 183 9.36 12.96 -4.58
CA ARG A 183 9.74 13.80 -3.44
C ARG A 183 10.07 15.23 -3.87
N GLN A 184 10.87 15.41 -4.90
CA GLN A 184 11.29 16.75 -5.36
C GLN A 184 10.12 17.58 -5.89
N VAL A 185 9.20 16.95 -6.65
CA VAL A 185 8.06 17.63 -7.27
C VAL A 185 6.93 17.91 -6.26
N PHE A 186 6.60 16.93 -5.42
CA PHE A 186 5.40 17.00 -4.58
C PHE A 186 5.67 17.25 -3.09
N LEU A 187 6.84 16.89 -2.58
CA LEU A 187 7.07 16.79 -1.13
C LEU A 187 8.13 17.77 -0.60
N GLY A 188 9.07 18.22 -1.45
CA GLY A 188 10.15 19.14 -1.12
C GLY A 188 11.37 18.48 -0.44
N ASP A 189 12.49 19.21 -0.38
CA ASP A 189 13.78 18.69 0.10
C ASP A 189 13.77 18.37 1.60
N THR A 190 13.08 19.17 2.42
CA THR A 190 12.90 18.96 3.86
C THR A 190 11.73 18.03 4.13
N PHE A 191 11.64 16.89 3.46
CA PHE A 191 10.47 16.02 3.60
C PHE A 191 10.22 15.55 5.05
N VAL A 192 11.21 14.92 5.69
CA VAL A 192 11.06 14.34 7.04
C VAL A 192 10.86 15.40 8.14
N LEU A 193 11.51 16.56 7.99
CA LEU A 193 11.44 17.66 8.97
C LEU A 193 10.35 18.69 8.65
N GLY A 194 9.88 18.72 7.40
CA GLY A 194 8.95 19.69 6.87
C GLY A 194 7.49 19.31 7.07
N VAL A 195 6.64 20.31 6.88
CA VAL A 195 5.19 20.21 7.12
C VAL A 195 4.57 19.05 6.32
N ARG A 196 5.01 18.83 5.08
CA ARG A 196 4.49 17.79 4.18
C ARG A 196 4.75 16.36 4.67
N GLY A 197 5.95 16.06 5.17
CA GLY A 197 6.22 14.74 5.75
C GLY A 197 5.52 14.53 7.09
N LYS A 198 5.39 15.57 7.91
CA LYS A 198 4.58 15.53 9.14
C LYS A 198 3.11 15.25 8.83
N VAL A 199 2.54 15.84 7.79
CA VAL A 199 1.17 15.58 7.32
C VAL A 199 1.03 14.11 6.87
N LEU A 200 2.00 13.57 6.12
CA LEU A 200 1.95 12.16 5.71
C LEU A 200 2.10 11.20 6.89
N LEU A 201 2.97 11.51 7.86
CA LEU A 201 3.10 10.71 9.08
C LEU A 201 1.82 10.78 9.94
N ALA A 202 1.20 11.94 10.05
CA ALA A 202 -0.09 12.10 10.72
C ALA A 202 -1.19 11.31 10.01
N GLY A 203 -1.21 11.32 8.67
CA GLY A 203 -2.12 10.50 7.87
C GLY A 203 -1.90 9.00 8.08
N LEU A 204 -0.64 8.55 8.13
CA LEU A 204 -0.29 7.16 8.46
C LEU A 204 -0.78 6.78 9.86
N ALA A 205 -0.51 7.62 10.87
CA ALA A 205 -0.95 7.39 12.25
C ALA A 205 -2.48 7.35 12.36
N MET A 206 -3.17 8.24 11.67
CA MET A 206 -4.64 8.24 11.57
C MET A 206 -5.15 6.97 10.90
N GLY A 207 -4.50 6.50 9.83
CA GLY A 207 -4.82 5.24 9.17
C GLY A 207 -4.67 4.03 10.10
N CYS A 208 -3.58 3.97 10.87
CA CYS A 208 -3.37 2.95 11.89
C CYS A 208 -4.47 2.98 12.97
N ALA A 209 -4.81 4.16 13.48
CA ALA A 209 -5.87 4.33 14.46
C ALA A 209 -7.25 3.89 13.91
N ALA A 210 -7.56 4.25 12.66
CA ALA A 210 -8.80 3.85 12.00
C ALA A 210 -8.89 2.33 11.81
N VAL A 211 -7.80 1.67 11.42
CA VAL A 211 -7.71 0.21 11.35
C VAL A 211 -7.92 -0.42 12.72
N GLY A 212 -7.28 0.11 13.77
CA GLY A 212 -7.46 -0.38 15.15
C GLY A 212 -8.91 -0.26 15.64
N ALA A 213 -9.57 0.86 15.36
CA ALA A 213 -10.99 1.06 15.68
C ALA A 213 -11.90 0.08 14.92
N ARG A 214 -11.60 -0.15 13.63
CA ARG A 214 -12.33 -1.14 12.81
C ARG A 214 -12.19 -2.55 13.34
N ILE A 215 -10.98 -2.97 13.71
CA ILE A 215 -10.71 -4.32 14.24
C ILE A 215 -11.56 -4.61 15.47
N ARG A 216 -11.63 -3.68 16.43
CA ARG A 216 -12.45 -3.84 17.64
C ARG A 216 -13.93 -4.00 17.31
N THR A 217 -14.39 -3.24 16.32
CA THR A 217 -15.78 -3.28 15.86
C THR A 217 -16.08 -4.63 15.20
N GLU A 218 -15.21 -5.07 14.29
CA GLU A 218 -15.32 -6.35 13.58
C GLU A 218 -15.25 -7.54 14.53
N ASP A 219 -14.34 -7.54 15.51
CA ASP A 219 -14.25 -8.57 16.55
C ASP A 219 -15.55 -8.66 17.37
N THR A 220 -16.14 -7.52 17.73
CA THR A 220 -17.41 -7.47 18.47
C THR A 220 -18.55 -8.09 17.66
N ILE A 221 -18.60 -7.79 16.36
CA ILE A 221 -19.62 -8.32 15.45
C ILE A 221 -19.43 -9.84 15.27
N LEU A 222 -18.20 -10.28 15.00
CA LEU A 222 -17.90 -11.70 14.86
C LEU A 222 -18.19 -12.48 16.14
N LEU A 223 -17.93 -11.88 17.31
CA LEU A 223 -18.28 -12.48 18.60
C LEU A 223 -19.80 -12.59 18.78
N ASN A 224 -20.57 -11.56 18.43
CA ASN A 224 -22.02 -11.57 18.57
C ASN A 224 -22.69 -12.60 17.63
N GLU A 225 -22.15 -12.79 16.43
CA GLU A 225 -22.69 -13.72 15.44
C GLU A 225 -22.27 -15.18 15.68
N PHE A 226 -21.00 -15.42 15.95
CA PHE A 226 -20.44 -16.77 16.05
C PHE A 226 -20.27 -17.28 17.48
N GLY A 227 -20.44 -16.41 18.49
CA GLY A 227 -20.38 -16.76 19.91
C GLY A 227 -19.17 -17.60 20.27
N ASP A 228 -19.41 -18.80 20.80
CA ASP A 228 -18.37 -19.73 21.27
C ASP A 228 -17.46 -20.25 20.16
N GLN A 229 -17.92 -20.27 18.91
CA GLN A 229 -17.06 -20.65 17.79
C GLN A 229 -15.95 -19.61 17.59
N TRP A 230 -16.28 -18.32 17.71
CA TRP A 230 -15.30 -17.24 17.63
C TRP A 230 -14.36 -17.26 18.82
N ARG A 231 -14.87 -17.44 20.05
CA ARG A 231 -14.02 -17.51 21.26
C ARG A 231 -12.96 -18.60 21.17
N ARG A 232 -13.36 -19.83 20.82
CA ARG A 232 -12.43 -20.97 20.64
C ARG A 232 -11.41 -20.77 19.52
N TRP A 233 -11.75 -19.98 18.51
CA TRP A 233 -10.79 -19.62 17.46
C TRP A 233 -9.85 -18.50 17.91
N ALA A 234 -10.36 -17.45 18.56
CA ALA A 234 -9.58 -16.34 19.09
C ALA A 234 -8.60 -16.79 20.20
N GLU A 235 -8.94 -17.81 20.98
CA GLU A 235 -8.01 -18.44 21.93
C GLU A 235 -6.82 -19.12 21.23
N ARG A 236 -7.08 -19.79 20.09
CA ARG A 236 -6.01 -20.42 19.29
C ARG A 236 -5.18 -19.42 18.50
N VAL A 237 -5.79 -18.30 18.13
CA VAL A 237 -5.17 -17.22 17.34
C VAL A 237 -5.27 -15.92 18.13
N PRO A 238 -4.44 -15.74 19.17
CA PRO A 238 -4.56 -14.58 20.07
C PRO A 238 -4.22 -13.26 19.36
N TYR A 239 -3.31 -13.30 18.40
CA TYR A 239 -2.76 -12.13 17.72
C TYR A 239 -3.77 -11.49 16.77
N ALA A 240 -4.01 -10.18 16.94
CA ALA A 240 -4.92 -9.43 16.09
C ALA A 240 -4.31 -9.12 14.70
N LEU A 241 -3.09 -8.59 14.68
CA LEU A 241 -2.46 -8.02 13.48
C LEU A 241 -1.06 -8.59 13.19
N VAL A 242 -0.18 -8.53 14.17
CA VAL A 242 1.22 -8.95 14.02
C VAL A 242 1.44 -10.16 14.92
N PRO A 243 1.97 -11.28 14.40
CA PRO A 243 2.31 -12.43 15.24
C PRO A 243 3.24 -11.97 16.37
N TYR A 244 3.00 -12.47 17.59
CA TYR A 244 3.82 -12.18 18.76
C TYR A 244 3.79 -10.74 19.29
N VAL A 245 2.87 -9.90 18.78
CA VAL A 245 2.60 -8.55 19.32
C VAL A 245 1.18 -8.51 19.89
N PHE A 246 1.05 -8.11 21.15
CA PHE A 246 -0.22 -8.04 21.89
C PHE A 246 -0.96 -6.72 21.67
#